data_AF-A0A0C3PYC8-F1
#
_entry.id   AF-A0A0C3PYC8-F1
#
_cell.length_a   1.000
_cell.length_b   1.000
_cell.length_c   1.000
_cell.angle_alpha   90.00
_cell.angle_beta   90.00
_cell.angle_gamma   90.00
#
_symmetry.space_group_name_H-M   'P 1'
#
loop_
_entity.id
_entity.type
_entity.pdbx_description
1 polymer ?
#
loop_
_entity_poly.entity_id
_entity_poly.type
_entity_poly.pdbx_seq_one_letter_code
_entity_poly.pdbx_strand_id
1 'polypeptide(L)'
;MTPPAAPTEATPQVPPTQLGASPCACKHTRYSLPTASPLLEITPHPPNGFPVPQICDPVTEGLDETLLTAWMNKPGPKAWVRPWRAKFEHDAEATWSKLRTLIQRVVGKDASTNLVISTPQQDSTFTTERNPPPWHFLISGLSQEATTFLVNLQVISTPDITVFTLPFVQPTPTFLCTLENFTLPDSPESNAIVADVVRHAMQSDDIIPEFIRGLDSNPDVLPTLINSIHVTSIRIANNVARKQMLWNVYCSYTPTFLTLEKHFLWRCLIRNLRFRSEDHGMGAVRFGEKQFRCMGCKSLDHPTGLCPFPAIPGWLGPKPQLVASLPAKLTSTPKPTRGRNSTRGGRGAPRGRLARGGPRY
;
A
#
# COMPACT_ATOMS: atom_id res chain seq x y z
N MET A 1 -34.44 -33.42 -64.23
CA MET A 1 -35.54 -33.35 -63.24
C MET A 1 -34.97 -32.67 -62.01
N THR A 2 -35.29 -31.39 -61.88
CA THR A 2 -34.70 -30.45 -60.93
C THR A 2 -35.84 -30.01 -59.99
N PRO A 3 -35.67 -30.02 -58.66
CA PRO A 3 -36.75 -29.67 -57.75
C PRO A 3 -37.00 -28.15 -57.73
N PRO A 4 -38.23 -27.71 -57.39
CA PRO A 4 -38.60 -26.30 -57.41
C PRO A 4 -38.02 -25.54 -56.20
N ALA A 5 -37.69 -24.28 -56.44
CA ALA A 5 -37.18 -23.35 -55.44
C ALA A 5 -38.27 -22.98 -54.40
N ALA A 6 -37.87 -22.96 -53.12
CA ALA A 6 -38.68 -22.50 -52.00
C ALA A 6 -38.79 -20.96 -51.97
N PRO A 7 -39.88 -20.39 -51.42
CA PRO A 7 -40.12 -18.95 -51.41
C PRO A 7 -39.25 -18.24 -50.36
N THR A 8 -38.77 -17.06 -50.73
CA THR A 8 -37.96 -16.17 -49.90
C THR A 8 -38.82 -15.52 -48.83
N GLU A 9 -38.54 -15.83 -47.56
CA GLU A 9 -39.17 -15.22 -46.39
C GLU A 9 -38.66 -13.77 -46.22
N ALA A 10 -39.59 -12.83 -46.11
CA ALA A 10 -39.30 -11.41 -45.96
C ALA A 10 -38.86 -11.10 -44.52
N THR A 11 -37.65 -10.56 -44.37
CA THR A 11 -37.12 -10.08 -43.09
C THR A 11 -37.86 -8.81 -42.64
N PRO A 12 -38.33 -8.72 -41.39
CA PRO A 12 -38.94 -7.49 -40.88
C PRO A 12 -37.88 -6.39 -40.71
N GLN A 13 -38.12 -5.23 -41.32
CA GLN A 13 -37.30 -4.02 -41.13
C GLN A 13 -37.47 -3.50 -39.70
N VAL A 14 -36.37 -3.45 -38.95
CA VAL A 14 -36.27 -2.78 -37.66
C VAL A 14 -36.10 -1.27 -37.91
N PRO A 15 -36.89 -0.40 -37.25
CA PRO A 15 -36.76 1.05 -37.42
C PRO A 15 -35.47 1.59 -36.77
N PRO A 16 -34.93 2.71 -37.24
CA PRO A 16 -33.69 3.27 -36.73
C PRO A 16 -33.88 3.84 -35.32
N THR A 17 -33.24 3.22 -34.34
CA THR A 17 -33.12 3.73 -32.97
C THR A 17 -32.27 5.00 -32.98
N GLN A 18 -32.92 6.15 -32.81
CA GLN A 18 -32.25 7.42 -32.56
C GLN A 18 -31.59 7.40 -31.17
N LEU A 19 -30.26 7.41 -31.15
CA LEU A 19 -29.44 7.65 -29.95
C LEU A 19 -29.53 9.13 -29.56
N GLY A 20 -30.58 9.48 -28.83
CA GLY A 20 -30.64 10.71 -28.05
C GLY A 20 -29.81 10.56 -26.79
N ALA A 21 -28.58 11.09 -26.79
CA ALA A 21 -27.77 11.21 -25.58
C ALA A 21 -28.42 12.24 -24.64
N SER A 22 -29.26 11.76 -23.73
CA SER A 22 -29.76 12.54 -22.61
C SER A 22 -28.72 12.51 -21.49
N PRO A 23 -28.13 13.64 -21.07
CA PRO A 23 -27.22 13.63 -19.94
C PRO A 23 -27.99 13.26 -18.67
N CYS A 24 -27.58 12.19 -18.01
CA CYS A 24 -28.04 11.83 -16.67
C CYS A 24 -27.69 12.99 -15.72
N ALA A 25 -28.67 13.84 -15.45
CA ALA A 25 -28.61 14.79 -14.36
C ALA A 25 -28.57 14.01 -13.04
N CYS A 26 -27.38 13.83 -12.47
CA CYS A 26 -27.23 13.50 -11.06
C CYS A 26 -28.00 14.55 -10.25
N LYS A 27 -29.14 14.17 -9.71
CA LYS A 27 -29.88 14.98 -8.75
C LYS A 27 -29.01 15.11 -7.50
N HIS A 28 -28.24 16.18 -7.42
CA HIS A 28 -27.64 16.64 -6.17
C HIS A 28 -28.78 16.97 -5.21
N THR A 29 -29.13 16.02 -4.34
CA THR A 29 -29.98 16.27 -3.19
C THR A 29 -29.28 17.32 -2.33
N ARG A 30 -29.77 18.56 -2.39
CA ARG A 30 -29.32 19.65 -1.51
C ARG A 30 -29.80 19.31 -0.11
N TYR A 31 -28.92 18.73 0.70
CA TYR A 31 -29.10 18.73 2.14
C TYR A 31 -28.93 20.18 2.63
N SER A 32 -30.03 20.81 3.05
CA SER A 32 -29.99 22.11 3.71
C SER A 32 -29.32 21.94 5.07
N LEU A 33 -28.10 22.45 5.21
CA LEU A 33 -27.35 22.40 6.47
C LEU A 33 -27.75 23.53 7.42
N PRO A 34 -27.77 23.29 8.76
CA PRO A 34 -28.03 24.31 9.76
C PRO A 34 -26.86 25.29 9.91
N THR A 35 -27.20 26.45 10.48
CA THR A 35 -26.44 27.68 10.77
C THR A 35 -24.91 27.53 10.94
N ALA A 36 -24.18 28.40 10.23
CA ALA A 36 -22.75 28.31 9.93
C ALA A 36 -21.82 28.30 11.15
N SER A 37 -21.30 27.11 11.48
CA SER A 37 -19.97 26.99 12.05
C SER A 37 -18.94 27.52 11.04
N PRO A 38 -17.79 28.10 11.47
CA PRO A 38 -16.74 28.51 10.54
C PRO A 38 -16.41 27.31 9.64
N LEU A 39 -16.58 27.52 8.32
CA LEU A 39 -16.38 26.52 7.28
C LEU A 39 -15.07 25.78 7.55
N LEU A 40 -15.15 24.47 7.75
CA LEU A 40 -13.98 23.64 7.93
C LEU A 40 -13.22 23.62 6.59
N GLU A 41 -12.06 24.25 6.56
CA GLU A 41 -11.17 24.19 5.40
C GLU A 41 -10.57 22.78 5.30
N ILE A 42 -10.95 22.07 4.24
CA ILE A 42 -10.43 20.74 3.90
C ILE A 42 -9.84 20.77 2.49
N THR A 43 -8.80 19.97 2.24
CA THR A 43 -8.30 19.76 0.88
C THR A 43 -9.45 19.30 -0.03
N PRO A 44 -9.66 19.94 -1.19
CA PRO A 44 -10.69 19.54 -2.14
C PRO A 44 -10.50 18.10 -2.60
N HIS A 45 -11.61 17.38 -2.75
CA HIS A 45 -11.58 16.03 -3.30
C HIS A 45 -11.14 16.11 -4.78
N PRO A 46 -10.07 15.39 -5.19
CA PRO A 46 -9.62 15.42 -6.58
C PRO A 46 -10.69 14.86 -7.53
N PRO A 47 -10.75 15.31 -8.81
CA PRO A 47 -11.73 14.82 -9.78
C PRO A 47 -11.69 13.29 -9.98
N ASN A 48 -10.50 12.70 -9.88
CA ASN A 48 -10.28 11.25 -10.07
C ASN A 48 -10.20 10.47 -8.75
N GLY A 49 -10.60 11.07 -7.63
CA GLY A 49 -10.42 10.49 -6.30
C GLY A 49 -9.01 10.68 -5.74
N PHE A 50 -8.86 10.38 -4.44
CA PHE A 50 -7.55 10.34 -3.82
C PHE A 50 -6.76 9.11 -4.31
N PRO A 51 -5.42 9.21 -4.41
CA PRO A 51 -4.57 8.04 -4.61
C PRO A 51 -4.84 7.00 -3.52
N VAL A 52 -4.93 5.71 -3.86
CA VAL A 52 -5.15 4.64 -2.87
C VAL A 52 -3.81 4.12 -2.38
N PRO A 53 -3.47 4.27 -1.07
CA PRO A 53 -2.25 3.69 -0.53
C PRO A 53 -2.29 2.16 -0.60
N GLN A 54 -1.23 1.55 -1.11
CA GLN A 54 -1.04 0.11 -1.19
C GLN A 54 -0.53 -0.45 0.13
N ILE A 55 -1.41 -0.48 1.13
CA ILE A 55 -1.14 -1.02 2.47
C ILE A 55 -1.48 -2.51 2.45
N CYS A 56 -0.45 -3.34 2.50
CA CYS A 56 -0.61 -4.79 2.46
C CYS A 56 -0.61 -5.45 3.82
N ASP A 57 -0.20 -4.72 4.85
CA ASP A 57 -0.25 -5.21 6.22
C ASP A 57 -1.66 -5.02 6.78
N PRO A 58 -2.15 -5.93 7.63
CA PRO A 58 -3.43 -5.73 8.31
C PRO A 58 -3.46 -4.43 9.10
N VAL A 59 -4.57 -3.69 9.03
CA VAL A 59 -4.81 -2.51 9.89
C VAL A 59 -4.70 -2.83 11.39
N THR A 60 -4.85 -4.10 11.75
CA THR A 60 -4.74 -4.66 13.10
C THR A 60 -3.34 -5.12 13.48
N GLU A 61 -2.36 -5.01 12.59
CA GLU A 61 -0.98 -5.43 12.86
C GLU A 61 -0.44 -4.73 14.12
N GLY A 62 0.21 -5.50 15.00
CA GLY A 62 0.82 -5.00 16.23
C GLY A 62 -0.17 -4.58 17.33
N LEU A 63 -1.49 -4.71 17.14
CA LEU A 63 -2.46 -4.48 18.20
C LEU A 63 -2.43 -5.60 19.23
N ASP A 64 -2.59 -5.24 20.50
CA ASP A 64 -2.89 -6.19 21.58
C ASP A 64 -4.14 -7.04 21.25
N GLU A 65 -4.05 -8.36 21.43
CA GLU A 65 -5.12 -9.31 21.05
C GLU A 65 -6.40 -9.13 21.88
N THR A 66 -6.26 -8.79 23.16
CA THR A 66 -7.40 -8.56 24.06
C THR A 66 -8.14 -7.30 23.61
N LEU A 67 -7.39 -6.24 23.28
CA LEU A 67 -7.93 -5.00 22.75
C LEU A 67 -8.60 -5.22 21.39
N LEU A 68 -7.97 -5.98 20.48
CA LEU A 68 -8.54 -6.32 19.19
C LEU A 68 -9.88 -7.06 19.35
N THR A 69 -9.94 -8.04 20.25
CA THR A 69 -11.18 -8.77 20.56
C THR A 69 -12.26 -7.81 21.06
N ALA A 70 -11.93 -6.91 21.98
CA ALA A 70 -12.86 -5.90 22.47
C ALA A 70 -13.35 -4.96 21.34
N TRP A 71 -12.46 -4.59 20.42
CA TRP A 71 -12.76 -3.74 19.26
C TRP A 71 -13.69 -4.40 18.25
N MET A 72 -13.45 -5.69 17.94
CA MET A 72 -14.31 -6.47 17.04
C MET A 72 -15.74 -6.58 17.59
N ASN A 73 -15.88 -6.73 18.91
CA ASN A 73 -17.15 -6.89 19.60
C ASN A 73 -17.91 -5.59 19.84
N LYS A 74 -17.36 -4.41 19.49
CA LYS A 74 -18.10 -3.15 19.62
C LYS A 74 -19.33 -3.15 18.71
N PRO A 75 -20.52 -2.75 19.22
CA PRO A 75 -21.74 -2.74 18.44
C PRO A 75 -21.72 -1.63 17.38
N GLY A 76 -22.56 -1.81 16.37
CA GLY A 76 -22.81 -0.82 15.34
C GLY A 76 -21.68 -0.66 14.30
N PRO A 77 -21.82 0.37 13.44
CA PRO A 77 -20.88 0.66 12.37
C PRO A 77 -19.50 1.04 12.92
N LYS A 78 -18.46 0.51 12.26
CA LYS A 78 -17.05 0.76 12.59
C LYS A 78 -16.30 1.27 11.37
N ALA A 79 -15.22 2.01 11.61
CA ALA A 79 -14.26 2.41 10.59
C ALA A 79 -12.88 2.62 11.22
N TRP A 80 -11.84 2.63 10.41
CA TRP A 80 -10.48 2.98 10.84
C TRP A 80 -10.16 4.41 10.49
N VAL A 81 -9.35 5.06 11.34
CA VAL A 81 -8.72 6.33 11.02
C VAL A 81 -7.25 6.30 11.36
N ARG A 82 -6.44 6.88 10.47
CA ARG A 82 -4.98 6.92 10.64
C ARG A 82 -4.44 8.30 10.31
N PRO A 83 -3.71 8.95 11.22
CA PRO A 83 -2.99 10.18 10.90
C PRO A 83 -1.94 10.00 9.80
N TRP A 84 -1.72 11.04 9.01
CA TRP A 84 -0.56 11.14 8.12
C TRP A 84 0.73 11.08 8.93
N ARG A 85 1.71 10.28 8.49
CA ARG A 85 2.94 9.99 9.26
C ARG A 85 2.68 9.42 10.65
N ALA A 86 1.58 8.68 10.81
CA ALA A 86 1.29 7.99 12.06
C ALA A 86 2.50 7.15 12.52
N LYS A 87 2.75 7.21 13.81
CA LYS A 87 3.68 6.38 14.56
C LYS A 87 2.90 5.91 15.80
N PHE A 88 3.28 4.77 16.36
CA PHE A 88 2.72 4.38 17.64
C PHE A 88 3.18 5.39 18.72
N GLU A 89 2.25 5.78 19.59
CA GLU A 89 2.46 6.72 20.68
C GLU A 89 1.86 6.08 21.94
N HIS A 90 2.66 5.90 23.00
CA HIS A 90 2.14 5.38 24.28
C HIS A 90 1.11 6.34 24.89
N ASP A 91 1.38 7.64 24.79
CA ASP A 91 0.43 8.69 25.09
C ASP A 91 -0.02 9.34 23.78
N ALA A 92 -1.22 8.97 23.35
CA ALA A 92 -1.83 9.47 22.12
C ALA A 92 -2.90 10.55 22.39
N GLU A 93 -2.96 11.15 23.58
CA GLU A 93 -4.02 12.09 23.96
C GLU A 93 -4.14 13.26 22.97
N ALA A 94 -3.00 13.87 22.61
CA ALA A 94 -2.96 14.98 21.66
C ALA A 94 -3.48 14.58 20.27
N THR A 95 -3.07 13.41 19.77
CA THR A 95 -3.51 12.86 18.49
C THR A 95 -5.01 12.53 18.55
N TRP A 96 -5.45 11.85 19.61
CA TRP A 96 -6.85 11.49 19.85
C TRP A 96 -7.77 12.72 19.90
N SER A 97 -7.36 13.78 20.61
CA SER A 97 -8.12 15.02 20.74
C SER A 97 -8.31 15.72 19.39
N LYS A 98 -7.25 15.76 18.56
CA LYS A 98 -7.32 16.27 17.18
C LYS A 98 -8.25 15.43 16.30
N LEU A 99 -8.16 14.10 16.37
CA LEU A 99 -9.03 13.20 15.62
C LEU A 99 -10.49 13.39 16.00
N ARG A 100 -10.80 13.47 17.30
CA ARG A 100 -12.16 13.68 17.81
C ARG A 100 -12.73 14.99 17.31
N THR A 101 -11.99 16.07 17.48
CA THR A 101 -12.38 17.41 17.03
C THR A 101 -12.62 17.45 15.52
N LEU A 102 -11.71 16.87 14.73
CA LEU A 102 -11.84 16.81 13.29
C LEU A 102 -13.11 16.06 12.88
N ILE A 103 -13.29 14.84 13.38
CA ILE A 103 -14.41 13.98 12.98
C ILE A 103 -15.74 14.65 13.38
N GLN A 104 -15.86 15.20 14.59
CA GLN A 104 -17.05 15.93 15.02
C GLN A 104 -17.38 17.12 14.11
N ARG A 105 -16.37 17.87 13.65
CA ARG A 105 -16.57 18.98 12.71
C ARG A 105 -17.01 18.50 11.32
N VAL A 106 -16.49 17.35 10.87
CA VAL A 106 -16.77 16.79 9.55
C VAL A 106 -18.17 16.17 9.48
N VAL A 107 -18.56 15.36 10.46
CA VAL A 107 -19.89 14.71 10.46
C VAL A 107 -20.99 15.58 11.07
N GLY A 108 -20.63 16.63 11.81
CA GLY A 108 -21.56 17.47 12.56
C GLY A 108 -21.74 17.00 14.01
N LYS A 109 -22.03 17.96 14.91
CA LYS A 109 -22.15 17.71 16.35
C LYS A 109 -23.27 16.72 16.68
N ASP A 110 -24.42 16.84 16.03
CA ASP A 110 -25.60 16.01 16.31
C ASP A 110 -25.35 14.54 15.91
N ALA A 111 -24.69 14.33 14.77
CA ALA A 111 -24.34 13.00 14.27
C ALA A 111 -23.17 12.35 15.04
N SER A 112 -22.45 13.10 15.88
CA SER A 112 -21.27 12.64 16.62
C SER A 112 -21.44 12.61 18.14
N THR A 113 -22.68 12.68 18.63
CA THR A 113 -23.03 12.60 20.07
C THR A 113 -22.45 11.36 20.75
N ASN A 114 -22.51 10.21 20.07
CA ASN A 114 -22.00 8.93 20.57
C ASN A 114 -20.63 8.55 20.00
N LEU A 115 -19.91 9.48 19.36
CA LEU A 115 -18.59 9.20 18.75
C LEU A 115 -17.59 8.69 19.81
N VAL A 116 -17.04 7.52 19.54
CA VAL A 116 -15.93 6.92 20.29
C VAL A 116 -14.76 6.67 19.35
N ILE A 117 -13.61 7.24 19.71
CA ILE A 117 -12.32 6.96 19.07
C ILE A 117 -11.51 6.12 20.05
N SER A 118 -11.09 4.93 19.62
CA SER A 118 -10.34 4.00 20.45
C SER A 118 -8.87 4.07 20.07
N THR A 119 -8.01 4.28 21.07
CA THR A 119 -6.56 4.39 20.91
C THR A 119 -5.92 3.00 20.86
N PRO A 120 -5.03 2.73 19.87
CA PRO A 120 -4.37 1.44 19.79
C PRO A 120 -3.42 1.22 20.97
N GLN A 121 -3.29 -0.03 21.39
CA GLN A 121 -2.25 -0.48 22.32
C GLN A 121 -1.39 -1.51 21.60
N GLN A 122 -0.09 -1.39 21.74
CA GLN A 122 0.87 -2.27 21.09
C GLN A 122 1.03 -3.56 21.91
N ASP A 123 1.06 -4.70 21.23
CA ASP A 123 1.54 -5.93 21.85
C ASP A 123 3.05 -5.81 22.17
N SER A 124 3.48 -6.43 23.27
CA SER A 124 4.84 -6.39 23.82
C SER A 124 5.95 -6.88 22.88
N THR A 125 5.64 -7.33 21.67
CA THR A 125 6.59 -7.78 20.67
C THR A 125 7.32 -6.59 20.02
N PHE A 126 8.59 -6.43 20.36
CA PHE A 126 9.46 -5.43 19.74
C PHE A 126 9.69 -5.73 18.27
N THR A 127 9.44 -4.76 17.40
CA THR A 127 9.93 -4.78 16.02
C THR A 127 11.05 -3.75 15.87
N THR A 128 12.04 -4.07 15.04
CA THR A 128 13.18 -3.16 14.73
C THR A 128 12.81 -2.09 13.70
N GLU A 129 11.53 -2.00 13.30
CA GLU A 129 11.10 -1.04 12.30
C GLU A 129 11.19 0.39 12.82
N ARG A 130 11.52 1.34 11.93
CA ARG A 130 11.67 2.75 12.28
C ARG A 130 10.38 3.39 12.80
N ASN A 131 9.22 2.89 12.40
CA ASN A 131 7.89 3.37 12.82
C ASN A 131 6.93 2.18 12.81
N PRO A 132 7.00 1.31 13.82
CA PRO A 132 6.25 0.08 13.81
C PRO A 132 4.75 0.34 14.02
N PRO A 133 3.88 -0.55 13.53
CA PRO A 133 2.46 -0.55 13.88
C PRO A 133 2.30 -0.85 15.38
N PRO A 134 1.14 -0.55 15.99
CA PRO A 134 -0.12 -0.13 15.37
C PRO A 134 -0.20 1.38 15.07
N TRP A 135 -0.85 1.73 13.96
CA TRP A 135 -1.04 3.12 13.53
C TRP A 135 -2.50 3.58 13.48
N HIS A 136 -3.44 2.63 13.50
CA HIS A 136 -4.85 2.87 13.24
C HIS A 136 -5.62 3.02 14.54
N PHE A 137 -6.48 4.03 14.60
CA PHE A 137 -7.48 4.23 15.64
C PHE A 137 -8.82 3.68 15.15
N LEU A 138 -9.63 3.14 16.05
CA LEU A 138 -10.96 2.66 15.73
C LEU A 138 -12.00 3.75 15.97
N ILE A 139 -12.79 4.08 14.94
CA ILE A 139 -14.01 4.87 15.04
C ILE A 139 -15.20 3.93 15.30
N SER A 140 -16.02 4.27 16.29
CA SER A 140 -17.25 3.56 16.64
C SER A 140 -18.30 4.53 17.22
N GLY A 141 -19.55 4.07 17.34
CA GLY A 141 -20.65 4.84 17.94
C GLY A 141 -21.31 5.89 17.03
N LEU A 142 -20.90 5.96 15.75
CA LEU A 142 -21.58 6.76 14.73
C LEU A 142 -22.73 5.97 14.08
N SER A 143 -23.66 6.69 13.43
CA SER A 143 -24.68 6.07 12.56
C SER A 143 -24.03 5.45 11.32
N GLN A 144 -24.76 4.54 10.64
CA GLN A 144 -24.25 3.91 9.42
C GLN A 144 -23.98 4.95 8.33
N GLU A 145 -24.88 5.93 8.19
CA GLU A 145 -24.76 7.04 7.24
C GLU A 145 -23.52 7.89 7.51
N ALA A 146 -23.28 8.27 8.78
CA ALA A 146 -22.11 9.07 9.16
C ALA A 146 -20.80 8.31 8.97
N THR A 147 -20.77 7.02 9.31
CA THR A 147 -19.60 6.15 9.08
C THR A 147 -19.32 5.98 7.58
N THR A 148 -20.35 5.70 6.77
CA THR A 148 -20.20 5.58 5.31
C THR A 148 -19.75 6.91 4.70
N PHE A 149 -20.31 8.03 5.13
CA PHE A 149 -19.86 9.36 4.71
C PHE A 149 -18.37 9.59 5.02
N LEU A 150 -17.93 9.31 6.24
CA LEU A 150 -16.52 9.44 6.62
C LEU A 150 -15.59 8.56 5.80
N VAL A 151 -15.96 7.30 5.57
CA VAL A 151 -15.15 6.36 4.77
C VAL A 151 -15.08 6.82 3.32
N ASN A 152 -16.18 7.35 2.76
CA ASN A 152 -16.22 7.87 1.39
C ASN A 152 -15.37 9.12 1.19
N LEU A 153 -15.04 9.87 2.25
CA LEU A 153 -14.10 10.99 2.13
C LEU A 153 -12.67 10.52 1.83
N GLN A 154 -12.30 9.30 2.23
CA GLN A 154 -10.98 8.65 2.12
C GLN A 154 -9.83 9.39 2.84
N VAL A 155 -9.69 10.69 2.58
CA VAL A 155 -8.69 11.58 3.17
C VAL A 155 -9.34 12.87 3.61
N ILE A 156 -9.06 13.26 4.86
CA ILE A 156 -9.45 14.55 5.40
C ILE A 156 -8.16 15.27 5.78
N SER A 157 -7.84 16.33 5.04
CA SER A 157 -6.63 17.11 5.24
C SER A 157 -7.00 18.54 5.59
N THR A 158 -6.61 18.99 6.79
CA THR A 158 -6.73 20.35 7.29
C THR A 158 -5.33 20.89 7.64
N PRO A 159 -5.18 22.19 7.91
CA PRO A 159 -3.91 22.75 8.37
C PRO A 159 -3.41 22.11 9.69
N ASP A 160 -4.33 21.62 10.53
CA ASP A 160 -4.01 21.07 11.85
C ASP A 160 -3.61 19.58 11.80
N ILE A 161 -4.29 18.79 10.97
CA ILE A 161 -4.09 17.35 10.86
C ILE A 161 -4.53 16.82 9.49
N THR A 162 -3.84 15.79 9.02
CA THR A 162 -4.28 15.01 7.87
C THR A 162 -4.51 13.58 8.30
N VAL A 163 -5.63 13.00 7.90
CA VAL A 163 -6.02 11.63 8.26
C VAL A 163 -6.53 10.87 7.05
N PHE A 164 -6.35 9.56 7.10
CA PHE A 164 -6.97 8.59 6.21
C PHE A 164 -8.13 7.94 6.94
N THR A 165 -9.30 7.89 6.31
CA THR A 165 -10.45 7.11 6.77
C THR A 165 -10.54 5.84 5.93
N LEU A 166 -10.67 4.69 6.58
CA LEU A 166 -10.73 3.40 5.91
C LEU A 166 -11.96 2.60 6.39
N PRO A 167 -12.57 1.77 5.52
CA PRO A 167 -13.63 0.87 5.94
C PRO A 167 -13.10 -0.11 7.00
N PHE A 168 -13.98 -0.58 7.89
CA PHE A 168 -13.59 -1.52 8.95
C PHE A 168 -13.00 -2.83 8.41
N VAL A 169 -13.59 -3.35 7.33
CA VAL A 169 -13.00 -4.44 6.55
C VAL A 169 -12.03 -3.81 5.57
N GLN A 170 -10.72 -4.03 5.79
CA GLN A 170 -9.69 -3.50 4.91
C GLN A 170 -9.86 -4.04 3.48
N PRO A 171 -9.87 -3.17 2.46
CA PRO A 171 -9.90 -3.63 1.07
C PRO A 171 -8.60 -4.35 0.72
N THR A 172 -8.69 -5.39 -0.11
CA THR A 172 -7.51 -6.07 -0.63
C THR A 172 -6.73 -5.12 -1.55
N PRO A 173 -5.44 -4.86 -1.28
CA PRO A 173 -4.62 -4.01 -2.14
C PRO A 173 -4.30 -4.70 -3.47
N THR A 174 -3.90 -3.93 -4.47
CA THR A 174 -3.54 -4.46 -5.80
C THR A 174 -2.04 -4.71 -5.93
N PHE A 175 -1.21 -4.07 -5.11
CA PHE A 175 0.24 -4.19 -5.15
C PHE A 175 0.74 -5.58 -4.75
N LEU A 176 1.59 -6.16 -5.60
CA LEU A 176 2.18 -7.47 -5.38
C LEU A 176 3.62 -7.35 -4.87
N CYS A 177 4.49 -6.73 -5.67
CA CYS A 177 5.90 -6.57 -5.36
C CYS A 177 6.55 -5.43 -6.17
N THR A 178 7.79 -5.09 -5.81
CA THR A 178 8.65 -4.22 -6.62
C THR A 178 9.84 -5.03 -7.13
N LEU A 179 10.07 -5.00 -8.44
CA LEU A 179 11.21 -5.63 -9.11
C LEU A 179 12.33 -4.62 -9.39
N GLU A 180 13.56 -5.12 -9.34
CA GLU A 180 14.79 -4.43 -9.73
C GLU A 180 15.62 -5.25 -10.72
N ASN A 181 16.67 -4.66 -11.29
CA ASN A 181 17.69 -5.30 -12.16
C ASN A 181 17.30 -5.59 -13.62
N PHE A 182 16.15 -5.11 -14.11
CA PHE A 182 15.94 -5.01 -15.56
C PHE A 182 16.73 -3.84 -16.16
N THR A 183 17.25 -4.02 -17.38
CA THR A 183 18.02 -3.00 -18.13
C THR A 183 17.16 -2.09 -19.00
N LEU A 184 15.84 -2.10 -18.80
CA LEU A 184 14.87 -1.35 -19.58
C LEU A 184 14.77 0.14 -19.19
N PRO A 185 14.51 1.05 -20.15
CA PRO A 185 14.24 2.45 -19.87
C PRO A 185 12.80 2.65 -19.32
N ASP A 186 12.55 3.81 -18.73
CA ASP A 186 11.19 4.20 -18.32
C ASP A 186 10.30 4.50 -19.53
N SER A 187 9.43 3.57 -19.88
CA SER A 187 8.43 3.77 -20.94
C SER A 187 7.23 2.81 -20.75
N PRO A 188 6.07 3.12 -21.34
CA PRO A 188 4.92 2.22 -21.37
C PRO A 188 5.24 0.85 -21.99
N GLU A 189 6.08 0.81 -23.02
CA GLU A 189 6.50 -0.42 -23.69
C GLU A 189 7.34 -1.28 -22.75
N SER A 190 8.29 -0.68 -22.03
CA SER A 190 9.06 -1.39 -21.01
C SER A 190 8.18 -1.95 -19.89
N ASN A 191 7.16 -1.20 -19.47
CA ASN A 191 6.18 -1.68 -18.49
C ASN A 191 5.43 -2.92 -19.00
N ALA A 192 5.04 -2.92 -20.27
CA ALA A 192 4.40 -4.08 -20.90
C ALA A 192 5.34 -5.29 -20.94
N ILE A 193 6.61 -5.10 -21.33
CA ILE A 193 7.61 -6.17 -21.35
C ILE A 193 7.79 -6.79 -19.95
N VAL A 194 7.92 -5.97 -18.91
CA VAL A 194 8.07 -6.48 -17.54
C VAL A 194 6.78 -7.18 -17.06
N ALA A 195 5.60 -6.67 -17.44
CA ALA A 195 4.34 -7.34 -17.14
C ALA A 195 4.27 -8.73 -17.79
N ASP A 196 4.70 -8.89 -19.05
CA ASP A 196 4.73 -10.18 -19.73
C ASP A 196 5.71 -11.16 -19.07
N VAL A 197 6.88 -10.69 -18.63
CA VAL A 197 7.82 -11.50 -17.83
C VAL A 197 7.17 -11.99 -16.54
N VAL A 198 6.43 -11.14 -15.83
CA VAL A 198 5.70 -11.52 -14.62
C VAL A 198 4.63 -12.56 -14.93
N ARG A 199 3.80 -12.32 -15.95
CA ARG A 199 2.74 -13.25 -16.36
C ARG A 199 3.31 -14.62 -16.72
N HIS A 200 4.37 -14.64 -17.52
CA HIS A 200 5.03 -15.88 -17.93
C HIS A 200 5.63 -16.64 -16.73
N ALA A 201 6.27 -15.93 -15.79
CA ALA A 201 6.78 -16.53 -14.57
C ALA A 201 5.67 -17.16 -13.71
N MET A 202 4.50 -16.52 -13.63
CA MET A 202 3.34 -17.07 -12.90
C MET A 202 2.70 -18.26 -13.62
N GLN A 203 2.64 -18.25 -14.96
CA GLN A 203 2.11 -19.36 -15.77
C GLN A 203 3.00 -20.59 -15.75
N SER A 204 4.31 -20.39 -15.61
CA SER A 204 5.31 -21.46 -15.62
C SER A 204 5.56 -22.08 -14.24
N ASP A 205 4.91 -21.56 -13.20
CA ASP A 205 5.00 -22.07 -11.84
C ASP A 205 3.88 -23.09 -11.58
N ASP A 206 4.20 -24.20 -10.91
CA ASP A 206 3.24 -25.26 -10.61
C ASP A 206 2.37 -24.97 -9.37
N ILE A 207 2.89 -24.16 -8.43
CA ILE A 207 2.27 -23.89 -7.12
C ILE A 207 1.17 -22.84 -7.26
N ILE A 208 1.38 -21.80 -8.07
CA ILE A 208 0.41 -20.73 -8.29
C ILE A 208 -0.95 -21.25 -8.81
N PRO A 209 -1.00 -22.09 -9.86
CA PRO A 209 -2.25 -22.67 -10.34
C PRO A 209 -2.94 -23.54 -9.28
N GLU A 210 -2.18 -24.32 -8.52
CA GLU A 210 -2.72 -25.14 -7.43
C GLU A 210 -3.31 -24.30 -6.31
N PHE A 211 -2.60 -23.25 -5.88
CA PHE A 211 -3.06 -22.31 -4.86
C PHE A 211 -4.38 -21.65 -5.27
N ILE A 212 -4.49 -21.13 -6.50
CA ILE A 212 -5.72 -20.50 -6.97
C ILE A 212 -6.86 -21.51 -7.09
N ARG A 213 -6.63 -22.71 -7.64
CA ARG A 213 -7.66 -23.77 -7.70
C ARG A 213 -8.16 -24.20 -6.33
N GLY A 214 -7.30 -24.17 -5.31
CA GLY A 214 -7.67 -24.45 -3.93
C GLY A 214 -8.54 -23.38 -3.29
N LEU A 215 -8.54 -22.15 -3.82
CA LEU A 215 -9.38 -21.04 -3.36
C LEU A 215 -10.69 -20.93 -4.15
N ASP A 216 -10.64 -21.19 -5.46
CA ASP A 216 -11.78 -21.16 -6.37
C ASP A 216 -11.56 -22.17 -7.51
N SER A 217 -12.52 -23.08 -7.71
CA SER A 217 -12.42 -24.14 -8.72
C SER A 217 -12.74 -23.69 -10.15
N ASN A 218 -13.18 -22.44 -10.35
CA ASN A 218 -13.45 -21.91 -11.68
C ASN A 218 -12.14 -21.76 -12.50
N PRO A 219 -12.00 -22.44 -13.65
CA PRO A 219 -10.78 -22.40 -14.44
C PRO A 219 -10.45 -21.01 -15.02
N ASP A 220 -11.42 -20.11 -15.13
CA ASP A 220 -11.23 -18.78 -15.72
C ASP A 220 -10.60 -17.76 -14.74
N VAL A 221 -10.61 -18.06 -13.44
CA VAL A 221 -10.12 -17.16 -12.40
C VAL A 221 -8.62 -16.90 -12.52
N LEU A 222 -7.82 -17.96 -12.71
CA LEU A 222 -6.36 -17.82 -12.83
C LEU A 222 -5.95 -17.04 -14.09
N PRO A 223 -6.44 -17.36 -15.30
CA PRO A 223 -6.20 -16.54 -16.49
C PRO A 223 -6.61 -15.08 -16.28
N THR A 224 -7.76 -14.82 -15.64
CA THR A 224 -8.23 -13.46 -15.38
C THR A 224 -7.30 -12.70 -14.44
N LEU A 225 -6.84 -13.34 -13.35
CA LEU A 225 -5.84 -12.77 -12.43
C LEU A 225 -4.55 -12.40 -13.17
N ILE A 226 -3.98 -13.34 -13.93
CA ILE A 226 -2.72 -13.14 -14.67
C ILE A 226 -2.87 -12.04 -15.73
N ASN A 227 -3.97 -12.04 -16.48
CA ASN A 227 -4.23 -11.02 -17.50
C ASN A 227 -4.45 -9.63 -16.90
N SER A 228 -4.89 -9.55 -15.63
CA SER A 228 -5.05 -8.28 -14.91
C SER A 228 -3.74 -7.71 -14.33
N ILE A 229 -2.62 -8.44 -14.48
CA ILE A 229 -1.31 -7.96 -14.06
C ILE A 229 -0.90 -6.76 -14.91
N HIS A 230 -0.48 -5.69 -14.25
CA HIS A 230 0.13 -4.54 -14.90
C HIS A 230 1.32 -4.04 -14.07
N VAL A 231 2.20 -3.28 -14.72
CA VAL A 231 3.45 -2.81 -14.13
C VAL A 231 3.56 -1.29 -14.31
N THR A 232 4.04 -0.63 -13.28
CA THR A 232 4.39 0.79 -13.32
C THR A 232 5.85 0.98 -12.92
N SER A 233 6.63 1.57 -13.82
CA SER A 233 8.00 1.98 -13.58
C SER A 233 8.08 3.16 -12.61
N ILE A 234 9.08 3.14 -11.73
CA ILE A 234 9.45 4.29 -10.89
C ILE A 234 10.95 4.52 -10.94
N ARG A 235 11.32 5.80 -10.94
CA ARG A 235 12.71 6.27 -10.93
C ARG A 235 13.10 6.67 -9.51
N ILE A 236 14.08 5.98 -8.93
CA ILE A 236 14.66 6.39 -7.65
C ILE A 236 16.11 6.83 -7.82
N ALA A 237 16.51 7.87 -7.10
CA ALA A 237 17.91 8.24 -6.97
C ALA A 237 18.48 7.49 -5.76
N ASN A 238 19.32 6.49 -5.99
CA ASN A 238 20.02 5.81 -4.88
C ASN A 238 21.18 6.66 -4.35
N ASN A 239 21.81 7.44 -5.23
CA ASN A 239 22.89 8.40 -4.95
C ASN A 239 22.89 9.47 -6.06
N VAL A 240 23.57 10.60 -5.85
CA VAL A 240 23.63 11.75 -6.78
C VAL A 240 23.97 11.35 -8.23
N ALA A 241 24.74 10.27 -8.42
CA ALA A 241 25.23 9.85 -9.73
C ALA A 241 24.45 8.70 -10.40
N ARG A 242 23.58 7.95 -9.69
CA ARG A 242 22.90 6.77 -10.27
C ARG A 242 21.41 6.78 -9.98
N LYS A 243 20.63 6.92 -11.06
CA LYS A 243 19.19 6.67 -11.07
C LYS A 243 18.97 5.16 -11.29
N GLN A 244 18.19 4.53 -10.43
CA GLN A 244 17.78 3.13 -10.57
C GLN A 244 16.32 3.11 -11.03
N MET A 245 16.05 2.31 -12.08
CA MET A 245 14.69 1.97 -12.50
C MET A 245 14.18 0.79 -11.67
N LEU A 246 12.97 0.93 -11.15
CA LEU A 246 12.25 -0.12 -10.44
C LEU A 246 10.87 -0.29 -11.04
N TRP A 247 10.25 -1.44 -10.79
CA TRP A 247 9.02 -1.84 -11.45
C TRP A 247 8.03 -2.36 -10.40
N ASN A 248 6.98 -1.58 -10.12
CA ASN A 248 5.92 -2.03 -9.23
C ASN A 248 4.94 -2.89 -10.01
N VAL A 249 4.65 -4.07 -9.48
CA VAL A 249 3.75 -5.05 -10.06
C VAL A 249 2.42 -5.00 -9.31
N TYR A 250 1.32 -4.94 -10.05
CA TYR A 250 -0.03 -4.88 -9.50
C TYR A 250 -0.94 -5.92 -10.17
N CYS A 251 -1.99 -6.33 -9.46
CA CYS A 251 -3.08 -7.17 -9.95
C CYS A 251 -4.39 -6.38 -9.84
N SER A 252 -4.98 -5.96 -10.97
CA SER A 252 -6.21 -5.15 -10.94
C SER A 252 -7.45 -5.95 -10.61
N TYR A 253 -7.46 -7.25 -10.88
CA TYR A 253 -8.58 -8.13 -10.53
C TYR A 253 -8.43 -8.62 -9.09
N THR A 254 -9.35 -8.23 -8.23
CA THR A 254 -9.39 -8.61 -6.80
C THR A 254 -10.68 -9.38 -6.52
N PRO A 255 -10.71 -10.70 -6.77
CA PRO A 255 -11.90 -11.50 -6.53
C PRO A 255 -12.26 -11.53 -5.04
N THR A 256 -13.54 -11.69 -4.72
CA THR A 256 -14.07 -11.63 -3.35
C THR A 256 -13.48 -12.70 -2.43
N PHE A 257 -13.07 -13.85 -2.97
CA PHE A 257 -12.41 -14.90 -2.19
C PHE A 257 -10.99 -14.52 -1.75
N LEU A 258 -10.35 -13.55 -2.40
CA LEU A 258 -8.98 -13.11 -2.14
C LEU A 258 -8.97 -12.07 -1.03
N THR A 259 -9.27 -12.55 0.19
CA THR A 259 -9.16 -11.78 1.43
C THR A 259 -7.73 -11.26 1.63
N LEU A 260 -7.54 -10.29 2.53
CA LEU A 260 -6.21 -9.72 2.79
C LEU A 260 -5.16 -10.78 3.18
N GLU A 261 -5.53 -11.77 3.98
CA GLU A 261 -4.68 -12.89 4.37
C GLU A 261 -4.27 -13.75 3.17
N LYS A 262 -5.24 -14.14 2.32
CA LYS A 262 -4.97 -14.90 1.11
C LYS A 262 -4.16 -14.08 0.10
N HIS A 263 -4.38 -12.78 0.03
CA HIS A 263 -3.57 -11.87 -0.76
C HIS A 263 -2.12 -11.79 -0.24
N PHE A 264 -1.90 -11.82 1.07
CA PHE A 264 -0.55 -11.92 1.63
C PHE A 264 0.16 -13.20 1.18
N LEU A 265 -0.51 -14.36 1.27
CA LEU A 265 0.04 -15.63 0.78
C LEU A 265 0.31 -15.60 -0.72
N TRP A 266 -0.62 -15.05 -1.50
CA TRP A 266 -0.48 -14.84 -2.93
C TRP A 266 0.77 -14.02 -3.28
N ARG A 267 1.00 -12.91 -2.56
CA ARG A 267 2.21 -12.11 -2.69
C ARG A 267 3.47 -12.89 -2.33
N CYS A 268 3.44 -13.68 -1.27
CA CYS A 268 4.58 -14.52 -0.88
C CYS A 268 4.96 -15.49 -2.01
N LEU A 269 3.98 -16.15 -2.65
CA LEU A 269 4.22 -17.02 -3.80
C LEU A 269 4.88 -16.26 -4.96
N ILE A 270 4.27 -15.14 -5.39
CA ILE A 270 4.82 -14.34 -6.50
C ILE A 270 6.22 -13.82 -6.18
N ARG A 271 6.47 -13.39 -4.95
CA ARG A 271 7.78 -12.86 -4.54
C ARG A 271 8.89 -13.89 -4.58
N ASN A 272 8.57 -15.18 -4.57
CA ASN A 272 9.53 -16.28 -4.68
C ASN A 272 9.80 -16.74 -6.12
N LEU A 273 9.09 -16.19 -7.11
CA LEU A 273 9.32 -16.50 -8.52
C LEU A 273 10.65 -15.93 -9.04
N ARG A 274 11.09 -16.47 -10.18
CA ARG A 274 12.24 -15.95 -10.95
C ARG A 274 11.73 -15.20 -12.17
N PHE A 275 12.01 -13.91 -12.24
CA PHE A 275 11.58 -13.04 -13.33
C PHE A 275 12.66 -12.92 -14.40
N ARG A 276 12.75 -13.90 -15.29
CA ARG A 276 13.76 -13.93 -16.35
C ARG A 276 13.24 -13.26 -17.62
N SER A 277 13.98 -12.27 -18.11
CA SER A 277 13.86 -11.77 -19.48
C SER A 277 15.06 -12.26 -20.29
N GLU A 278 14.83 -12.70 -21.52
CA GLU A 278 15.91 -13.14 -22.42
C GLU A 278 16.83 -11.98 -22.79
N ASP A 279 16.25 -10.80 -23.06
CA ASP A 279 16.97 -9.63 -23.55
C ASP A 279 17.28 -8.57 -22.48
N HIS A 280 16.58 -8.59 -21.34
CA HIS A 280 16.61 -7.49 -20.36
C HIS A 280 17.09 -7.89 -18.97
N GLY A 281 17.64 -9.08 -18.82
CA GLY A 281 18.25 -9.56 -17.57
C GLY A 281 17.28 -10.26 -16.63
N MET A 282 17.67 -10.34 -15.35
CA MET A 282 16.94 -11.08 -14.32
C MET A 282 16.37 -10.13 -13.27
N GLY A 283 15.05 -10.00 -13.27
CA GLY A 283 14.30 -9.25 -12.27
C GLY A 283 14.45 -9.89 -10.89
N ALA A 284 14.76 -9.05 -9.89
CA ALA A 284 14.83 -9.45 -8.49
C ALA A 284 13.81 -8.68 -7.66
N VAL A 285 13.13 -9.35 -6.73
CA VAL A 285 12.18 -8.71 -5.82
C VAL A 285 12.93 -7.95 -4.72
N ARG A 286 12.44 -6.76 -4.37
CA ARG A 286 12.96 -6.00 -3.22
C ARG A 286 12.42 -6.56 -1.91
N PHE A 287 13.31 -6.89 -0.97
CA PHE A 287 12.97 -7.41 0.37
C PHE A 287 13.59 -6.58 1.50
N GLY A 288 13.08 -6.77 2.72
CA GLY A 288 13.62 -6.16 3.94
C GLY A 288 13.71 -4.64 3.84
N GLU A 289 14.85 -4.08 4.23
CA GLU A 289 15.11 -2.63 4.21
C GLU A 289 15.01 -1.98 2.82
N LYS A 290 15.08 -2.77 1.73
CA LYS A 290 14.90 -2.27 0.37
C LYS A 290 13.44 -2.09 0.00
N GLN A 291 12.51 -2.82 0.62
CA GLN A 291 11.07 -2.67 0.35
C GLN A 291 10.64 -1.26 0.74
N PHE A 292 9.89 -0.58 -0.13
CA PHE A 292 9.40 0.73 0.24
C PHE A 292 8.36 0.63 1.34
N ARG A 293 8.38 1.62 2.23
CA ARG A 293 7.31 1.92 3.17
C ARG A 293 7.23 3.44 3.28
N CYS A 294 6.27 4.04 2.58
CA CYS A 294 6.11 5.49 2.57
C CYS A 294 5.84 6.00 3.98
N MET A 295 6.63 6.94 4.48
CA MET A 295 6.46 7.43 5.85
C MET A 295 5.17 8.22 6.03
N GLY A 296 4.62 8.80 4.95
CA GLY A 296 3.36 9.56 4.95
C GLY A 296 2.13 8.66 4.98
N CYS A 297 1.87 7.96 3.86
CA CYS A 297 0.67 7.16 3.65
C CYS A 297 0.84 5.65 3.92
N LYS A 298 2.04 5.20 4.32
CA LYS A 298 2.41 3.79 4.56
C LYS A 298 2.29 2.84 3.36
N SER A 299 2.09 3.37 2.15
CA SER A 299 2.09 2.57 0.94
C SER A 299 3.42 1.83 0.74
N LEU A 300 3.35 0.60 0.21
CA LEU A 300 4.54 -0.21 -0.07
C LEU A 300 5.10 -0.04 -1.49
N ASP A 301 4.41 0.70 -2.35
CA ASP A 301 4.74 0.87 -3.77
C ASP A 301 5.60 2.12 -4.07
N HIS A 302 5.86 3.01 -3.11
CA HIS A 302 6.70 4.17 -3.37
C HIS A 302 7.50 4.64 -2.15
N PRO A 303 8.70 5.21 -2.36
CA PRO A 303 9.42 5.91 -1.30
C PRO A 303 8.69 7.20 -0.93
N THR A 304 8.93 7.70 0.29
CA THR A 304 8.29 8.91 0.82
C THR A 304 8.40 10.14 -0.11
N GLY A 305 9.53 10.30 -0.80
CA GLY A 305 9.76 11.42 -1.71
C GLY A 305 8.92 11.40 -2.98
N LEU A 306 8.35 10.23 -3.34
CA LEU A 306 7.46 10.05 -4.49
C LEU A 306 5.99 9.87 -4.06
N CYS A 307 5.66 10.22 -2.81
CA CYS A 307 4.29 10.13 -2.34
C CYS A 307 3.38 11.10 -3.14
N PRO A 308 2.24 10.65 -3.68
CA PRO A 308 1.42 11.48 -4.56
C PRO A 308 0.59 12.54 -3.80
N PHE A 309 0.30 12.33 -2.51
CA PHE A 309 -0.59 13.20 -1.75
C PHE A 309 -0.15 14.67 -1.68
N PRO A 310 1.14 14.99 -1.41
CA PRO A 310 1.55 16.38 -1.38
C PRO A 310 1.50 17.12 -2.71
N ALA A 311 1.34 16.39 -3.83
CA ALA A 311 1.16 16.97 -5.16
C ALA A 311 -0.30 17.28 -5.48
N ILE A 312 -1.26 16.93 -4.61
CA ILE A 312 -2.67 17.22 -4.81
C ILE A 312 -2.91 18.74 -4.75
N PRO A 313 -3.58 19.34 -5.74
CA PRO A 313 -3.95 20.76 -5.68
C PRO A 313 -4.77 21.08 -4.43
N GLY A 314 -4.36 22.10 -3.67
CA GLY A 314 -5.02 22.46 -2.41
C GLY A 314 -4.68 21.54 -1.22
N TRP A 315 -3.60 20.74 -1.31
CA TRP A 315 -3.13 19.92 -0.19
C TRP A 315 -2.77 20.78 1.04
N LEU A 316 -3.47 20.56 2.15
CA LEU A 316 -3.29 21.27 3.42
C LEU A 316 -2.39 20.48 4.39
N GLY A 317 -2.08 19.23 4.08
CA GLY A 317 -1.26 18.38 4.91
C GLY A 317 0.23 18.74 4.89
N PRO A 318 1.05 18.05 5.69
CA PRO A 318 2.48 18.30 5.76
C PRO A 318 3.13 18.15 4.38
N LYS A 319 3.69 19.24 3.87
CA LYS A 319 4.48 19.21 2.62
C LYS A 319 5.83 18.53 2.89
N PRO A 320 6.42 17.82 1.92
CA PRO A 320 7.80 17.42 1.98
C PRO A 320 8.61 18.66 2.33
N GLN A 321 9.35 18.62 3.44
CA GLN A 321 10.39 19.61 3.62
C GLN A 321 11.36 19.33 2.47
N LEU A 322 11.28 20.15 1.42
CA LEU A 322 12.39 20.30 0.48
C LEU A 322 13.56 20.56 1.40
N VAL A 323 14.46 19.59 1.49
CA VAL A 323 15.70 19.78 2.23
C VAL A 323 16.37 20.89 1.45
N ALA A 324 16.16 22.14 1.90
CA ALA A 324 16.90 23.27 1.39
C ALA A 324 18.34 22.82 1.46
N SER A 325 18.98 22.78 0.29
CA SER A 325 20.36 22.38 0.08
C SER A 325 21.14 22.84 1.31
N LEU A 326 21.57 21.89 2.15
CA LEU A 326 22.39 22.23 3.31
C LEU A 326 23.47 23.19 2.80
N PRO A 327 23.61 24.41 3.34
CA PRO A 327 24.68 25.29 2.90
C PRO A 327 25.98 24.50 3.04
N ALA A 328 26.77 24.48 1.97
CA ALA A 328 28.05 23.79 1.85
C ALA A 328 29.13 24.41 2.77
N LYS A 329 28.82 24.51 4.07
CA LYS A 329 29.70 24.94 5.15
C LYS A 329 29.65 23.91 6.27
N LEU A 330 30.05 22.69 5.94
CA LEU A 330 30.79 21.88 6.90
C LEU A 330 32.22 21.83 6.36
N THR A 331 32.96 22.87 6.72
CA THR A 331 34.42 22.82 6.82
C THR A 331 34.81 21.49 7.45
N SER A 332 35.63 20.76 6.72
CA SER A 332 36.32 19.56 7.14
C SER A 332 36.92 19.74 8.55
N THR A 333 36.26 19.21 9.56
CA THR A 333 36.92 18.87 10.82
C THR A 333 37.68 17.55 10.57
N PRO A 334 39.01 17.53 10.71
CA PRO A 334 39.78 16.31 10.51
C PRO A 334 39.37 15.29 11.58
N LYS A 335 38.90 14.11 11.14
CA LYS A 335 38.71 12.96 12.04
C LYS A 335 40.05 12.65 12.72
N PRO A 336 40.09 12.45 14.05
CA PRO A 336 41.29 12.00 14.71
C PRO A 336 41.63 10.60 14.22
N THR A 337 42.80 10.48 13.64
CA THR A 337 43.45 9.23 13.23
C THR A 337 43.54 8.32 14.44
N ARG A 338 42.79 7.20 14.45
CA ARG A 338 43.00 6.13 15.43
C ARG A 338 44.41 5.60 15.25
N GLY A 339 45.28 5.96 16.18
CA GLY A 339 46.65 5.48 16.27
C GLY A 339 46.69 3.95 16.29
N ARG A 340 47.39 3.41 15.30
CA ARG A 340 47.76 2.00 15.20
C ARG A 340 48.92 1.80 16.19
N ASN A 341 48.62 1.46 17.44
CA ASN A 341 49.65 1.06 18.40
C ASN A 341 50.20 -0.32 18.00
N SER A 342 51.27 -0.29 17.21
CA SER A 342 52.23 -1.37 17.13
C SER A 342 53.09 -1.34 18.40
N THR A 343 52.83 -2.24 19.34
CA THR A 343 53.78 -2.54 20.41
C THR A 343 54.36 -3.93 20.19
N ARG A 344 55.63 -3.86 19.83
CA ARG A 344 56.64 -4.90 19.62
C ARG A 344 56.99 -5.54 20.97
N GLY A 345 57.15 -6.86 20.99
CA GLY A 345 57.79 -7.62 22.07
C GLY A 345 57.11 -8.97 22.21
N GLY A 346 57.72 -10.14 21.99
CA GLY A 346 59.13 -10.48 21.86
C GLY A 346 59.34 -11.81 22.57
N ARG A 347 60.04 -12.75 21.92
CA ARG A 347 60.63 -14.00 22.49
C ARG A 347 59.56 -15.06 22.87
N GLY A 348 59.51 -16.26 22.30
CA GLY A 348 60.60 -17.15 21.94
C GLY A 348 60.61 -18.32 22.92
N ALA A 349 60.08 -19.49 22.52
CA ALA A 349 60.53 -20.80 22.97
C ALA A 349 59.81 -21.91 22.18
N PRO A 350 60.56 -22.87 21.59
CA PRO A 350 60.00 -24.05 20.96
C PRO A 350 59.90 -25.19 22.00
N ARG A 351 58.82 -25.96 21.96
CA ARG A 351 58.82 -27.33 22.50
C ARG A 351 58.17 -28.26 21.49
N GLY A 352 59.00 -29.12 20.94
CA GLY A 352 58.57 -30.22 20.10
C GLY A 352 58.02 -31.40 20.90
N ARG A 353 57.32 -32.24 20.12
CA ARG A 353 57.35 -33.71 20.08
C ARG A 353 56.80 -34.54 21.24
N LEU A 354 56.11 -35.60 20.78
CA LEU A 354 55.70 -36.89 21.38
C LEU A 354 54.30 -36.88 22.01
N ALA A 355 53.43 -37.87 21.85
CA ALA A 355 53.38 -39.13 21.09
C ALA A 355 51.88 -39.56 21.04
N ARG A 356 51.35 -40.05 19.92
CA ARG A 356 51.07 -41.47 19.62
C ARG A 356 50.28 -42.22 20.72
N GLY A 357 49.01 -42.55 20.42
CA GLY A 357 48.24 -43.58 21.13
C GLY A 357 46.75 -43.53 20.80
N GLY A 358 46.27 -44.44 19.95
CA GLY A 358 44.83 -44.68 19.71
C GLY A 358 44.23 -45.65 20.77
N PRO A 359 43.27 -46.53 20.40
CA PRO A 359 41.83 -46.33 20.63
C PRO A 359 41.17 -47.42 21.50
N ARG A 360 39.83 -47.34 21.62
CA ARG A 360 38.82 -48.28 22.21
C ARG A 360 38.54 -48.02 23.70
N TYR A 361 37.30 -47.96 24.20
CA TYR A 361 36.02 -48.55 23.78
C TYR A 361 34.90 -47.52 23.59
#